data_AF-A0A7V6W721-F1
#
_entry.id   AF-A0A7V6W721-F1
#
_cell.length_a   1.000
_cell.length_b   1.000
_cell.length_c   1.000
_cell.angle_alpha   90.00
_cell.angle_beta   90.00
_cell.angle_gamma   90.00
#
_symmetry.space_group_name_H-M   'P 1'
#
loop_
_entity.id
_entity.type
_entity.pdbx_description
1 polymer ?
#
loop_
_entity_poly.entity_id
_entity_poly.type
_entity_poly.pdbx_seq_one_letter_code
_entity_poly.pdbx_strand_id
1 'polypeptide(L)' 'DEVVEEPYLLSGTETGPVKEEWLDVELDEDEYYVLGDNRGGSRDSRDFGPVPHKAIIGELWFRMLPFDRFGSVE' A
#
# COMPACT_ATOMS: atom_id res chain seq x y z
N ASP A 1 6.86 10.86 13.37
CA ASP A 1 7.00 9.40 13.15
C ASP A 1 5.98 8.65 13.97
N GLU A 2 4.82 8.42 13.37
CA GLU A 2 3.82 7.50 13.89
C GLU A 2 4.03 6.16 13.20
N VAL A 3 4.17 5.08 13.98
CA VAL A 3 4.26 3.74 13.41
C VAL A 3 2.84 3.28 13.10
N VAL A 4 2.59 3.00 11.82
CA VAL A 4 1.31 2.45 11.37
C VAL A 4 1.26 0.97 11.72
N GLU A 5 0.21 0.53 12.43
CA GLU A 5 -0.02 -0.89 12.68
C GLU A 5 -0.61 -1.57 11.45
N GLU A 6 0.04 -2.63 10.98
CA GLU A 6 -0.35 -3.37 9.78
C GLU A 6 -0.57 -4.86 10.15
N PRO A 7 -1.67 -5.19 10.86
CA PRO A 7 -1.91 -6.53 11.42
C PRO A 7 -2.10 -7.61 10.34
N TYR A 8 -2.34 -7.20 9.10
CA TYR A 8 -2.43 -8.08 7.93
C TYR A 8 -1.07 -8.58 7.43
N LEU A 9 0.04 -7.97 7.86
CA LEU A 9 1.37 -8.43 7.48
C LEU A 9 1.81 -9.62 8.33
N LEU A 10 2.61 -10.51 7.71
CA LEU A 10 3.28 -11.57 8.43
C LEU A 10 4.32 -10.97 9.40
N SER A 11 4.41 -11.51 10.60
CA SER A 11 5.44 -11.12 11.58
C SER A 11 6.84 -11.19 10.97
N GLY A 12 7.62 -10.12 11.13
CA GLY A 12 8.96 -10.00 10.56
C GLY A 12 8.99 -9.60 9.08
N THR A 13 7.84 -9.20 8.51
CA THR A 13 7.80 -8.54 7.21
C THR A 13 8.56 -7.22 7.29
N GLU A 14 9.63 -7.10 6.50
CA GLU A 14 10.41 -5.87 6.41
C GLU A 14 9.91 -4.99 5.26
N THR A 15 9.79 -3.70 5.52
CA THR A 15 9.56 -2.69 4.48
C THR A 15 10.89 -2.09 4.10
N GLY A 16 11.54 -2.68 3.10
CA GLY A 16 12.82 -2.20 2.59
C GLY A 16 12.68 -1.20 1.44
N PRO A 17 13.69 -0.33 1.22
CA PRO A 17 13.79 0.49 0.01
C PRO A 17 13.83 -0.35 -1.26
N VAL A 18 13.18 0.15 -2.31
CA VAL A 18 13.47 -0.29 -3.68
C VAL A 18 14.34 0.75 -4.39
N LYS A 19 14.02 2.05 -4.25
CA LYS A 19 14.86 3.16 -4.69
C LYS A 19 15.05 4.17 -3.58
N GLU A 20 16.28 4.66 -3.41
CA GLU A 20 16.61 5.66 -2.39
C GLU A 20 15.85 6.99 -2.58
N GLU A 21 15.56 7.36 -3.83
CA GLU A 21 14.80 8.56 -4.19
C GLU A 21 13.40 8.61 -3.55
N TRP A 22 12.78 7.45 -3.30
CA TRP A 22 11.42 7.35 -2.79
C TRP A 22 11.34 6.94 -1.32
N LEU A 23 12.45 7.00 -0.58
CA LEU A 23 12.49 6.64 0.85
C LEU A 23 11.99 7.74 1.79
N ASP A 24 12.26 8.99 1.42
CA ASP A 24 11.91 10.18 2.19
C ASP A 24 11.23 11.14 1.23
N VAL A 25 9.89 11.16 1.27
CA VAL A 25 9.05 11.87 0.32
C VAL A 25 8.03 12.69 1.10
N GLU A 26 8.05 14.00 0.87
CA GLU A 26 6.98 14.90 1.27
C GLU A 26 5.88 14.83 0.20
N LEU A 27 4.66 14.52 0.61
CA LEU A 27 3.51 14.42 -0.30
C LEU A 27 2.78 15.75 -0.38
N ASP A 28 2.39 16.13 -1.59
CA ASP A 28 1.42 17.21 -1.81
C ASP A 28 -0.01 16.78 -1.38
N GLU A 29 -0.93 17.74 -1.26
CA GLU A 29 -2.31 17.50 -0.79
C GLU A 29 -3.09 16.46 -1.62
N ASP A 30 -2.74 16.31 -2.91
CA ASP A 30 -3.39 15.40 -3.86
C ASP A 30 -2.52 14.18 -4.21
N GLU A 31 -1.55 13.82 -3.37
CA GLU A 31 -0.65 12.69 -3.60
C GLU A 31 -0.76 11.60 -2.52
N TYR A 32 -0.53 10.37 -2.96
CA TYR A 32 -0.60 9.19 -2.11
C TYR A 32 0.66 8.35 -2.30
N TYR A 33 1.25 7.91 -1.18
CA TYR A 33 2.29 6.90 -1.19
C TYR A 33 1.66 5.54 -0.92
N VAL A 34 1.65 4.65 -1.91
CA VAL A 34 0.96 3.35 -1.82
C VAL A 34 1.95 2.21 -1.62
N LEU A 35 1.57 1.23 -0.79
CA LEU A 35 2.35 0.04 -0.51
C LEU A 35 1.49 -1.20 -0.72
N GLY A 36 2.06 -2.23 -1.34
CA GLY A 36 1.41 -3.54 -1.45
C GLY A 36 1.69 -4.43 -0.23
N ASP A 37 0.71 -5.22 0.19
CA ASP A 37 0.84 -6.17 1.31
C ASP A 37 1.94 -7.21 1.07
N ASN A 38 2.12 -7.63 -0.19
CA ASN A 38 3.23 -8.48 -0.58
C ASN A 38 4.51 -7.64 -0.75
N ARG A 39 5.08 -7.15 0.36
CA ARG A 39 6.18 -6.16 0.38
C ARG A 39 7.33 -6.51 -0.55
N GLY A 40 7.77 -7.76 -0.57
CA GLY A 40 8.90 -8.21 -1.40
C GLY A 40 8.54 -8.44 -2.88
N GLY A 41 7.27 -8.65 -3.20
CA GLY A 41 6.79 -8.91 -4.56
C GLY A 41 6.02 -7.76 -5.21
N SER A 42 5.81 -6.67 -4.48
CA SER A 42 5.04 -5.52 -4.94
C SER A 42 5.94 -4.50 -5.64
N ARG A 43 5.49 -4.05 -6.82
CA ARG A 43 6.01 -2.86 -7.48
C ARG A 43 5.07 -1.72 -7.15
N ASP A 44 5.42 -0.92 -6.15
CA ASP A 44 4.60 0.15 -5.58
C ASP A 44 5.40 1.46 -5.46
N SER A 45 4.95 2.41 -4.63
CA SER A 45 5.56 3.74 -4.55
C SER A 45 7.03 3.74 -4.16
N ARG A 46 7.53 2.65 -3.54
CA ARG A 46 8.96 2.47 -3.28
C ARG A 46 9.80 2.38 -4.56
N ASP A 47 9.20 1.98 -5.68
CA ASP A 47 9.85 1.90 -7.00
C ASP A 47 9.49 3.08 -7.92
N PHE A 48 8.23 3.53 -7.94
CA PHE A 48 7.76 4.54 -8.90
C PHE A 48 7.38 5.90 -8.32
N GLY A 49 7.41 6.06 -6.99
CA GLY A 49 7.05 7.30 -6.31
C GLY A 49 5.55 7.48 -6.02
N PRO A 50 5.14 8.70 -5.62
CA PRO A 50 3.75 9.00 -5.30
C PRO A 50 2.77 8.83 -6.45
N VAL A 51 1.51 8.58 -6.11
CA VAL A 51 0.38 8.43 -7.03
C VAL A 51 -0.57 9.61 -6.84
N PRO A 52 -0.97 10.32 -7.91
CA PRO A 52 -1.91 11.43 -7.77
C PRO A 52 -3.33 10.92 -7.47
N HIS A 53 -4.10 11.66 -6.67
CA HIS A 53 -5.48 11.34 -6.27
C HIS A 53 -6.35 10.94 -7.46
N LYS A 54 -6.23 11.69 -8.57
CA LYS A 54 -6.99 11.46 -9.81
C LYS A 54 -6.76 10.07 -10.46
N ALA A 55 -5.69 9.37 -10.08
CA ALA A 55 -5.42 8.00 -10.55
C ALA A 55 -6.11 6.94 -9.68
N ILE A 56 -6.65 7.31 -8.52
CA ILE A 56 -7.42 6.44 -7.64
C ILE A 56 -8.87 6.43 -8.14
N ILE A 57 -9.33 5.25 -8.57
CA ILE A 57 -10.70 5.07 -9.10
C ILE A 57 -11.70 4.86 -7.96
N GLY A 58 -11.28 4.20 -6.88
CA GLY A 58 -12.12 3.93 -5.71
C GLY A 58 -11.42 3.00 -4.71
N GLU A 59 -12.12 2.76 -3.60
CA GLU A 59 -11.66 1.93 -2.48
C GLU A 59 -12.29 0.53 -2.52
N LEU A 60 -11.50 -0.48 -2.15
CA LEU A 60 -11.97 -1.86 -2.08
C LEU A 60 -12.52 -2.17 -0.68
N TRP A 61 -13.85 -2.16 -0.55
CA TRP A 61 -14.54 -2.46 0.71
C TRP A 61 -15.17 -3.86 0.76
N PHE A 62 -15.24 -4.59 -0.37
CA PHE A 62 -15.96 -5.87 -0.45
C PHE A 62 -15.36 -6.87 -1.43
N ARG A 63 -15.33 -8.14 -1.01
CA ARG A 63 -14.88 -9.29 -1.81
C ARG A 63 -16.04 -10.25 -2.05
N MET A 64 -16.39 -10.45 -3.32
CA MET A 64 -17.46 -11.39 -3.71
C MET A 64 -16.99 -12.84 -3.89
N LEU A 65 -15.75 -13.04 -4.30
CA LEU A 65 -15.20 -14.37 -4.60
C LEU A 65 -13.77 -14.52 -4.04
N PRO A 66 -13.34 -15.75 -3.71
CA PRO A 66 -14.14 -16.99 -3.69
C PRO A 66 -15.20 -16.97 -2.57
N PHE A 67 -16.28 -17.76 -2.71
CA PHE A 67 -17.46 -17.65 -1.83
C PHE A 67 -17.16 -17.98 -0.35
N ASP A 68 -16.14 -18.79 -0.06
CA ASP A 68 -15.67 -19.07 1.30
C ASP A 68 -14.99 -17.88 1.98
N ARG A 69 -14.68 -16.83 1.20
CA ARG A 69 -14.11 -15.56 1.66
C ARG A 69 -14.99 -14.36 1.29
N PHE A 70 -16.28 -14.59 1.06
CA PHE A 70 -17.26 -13.54 0.79
C PHE A 70 -17.42 -12.63 2.02
N GLY A 71 -17.23 -11.32 1.86
CA GLY A 71 -17.34 -10.38 2.96
C GLY A 71 -16.65 -9.04 2.71
N SER A 72 -16.65 -8.18 3.72
CA SER A 72 -15.88 -6.94 3.71
C SER A 72 -14.38 -7.22 3.70
N VAL A 73 -13.62 -6.27 3.14
CA VAL A 73 -12.16 -6.25 3.24
C VAL A 73 -11.83 -5.15 4.26
N GLU A 74 -11.36 -5.56 5.44
CA GLU A 74 -10.86 -4.71 6.52
C GLU A 74 -9.61 -5.38 7.09
#